data_AF-A0A7W1U244-F1
#
_entry.id   AF-A0A7W1U244-F1
#
_cell.length_a   1.000
_cell.length_b   1.000
_cell.length_c   1.000
_cell.angle_alpha   90.00
_cell.angle_beta   90.00
_cell.angle_gamma   90.00
#
_symmetry.space_group_name_H-M   'P 1'
#
loop_
_entity.id
_entity.type
_entity.pdbx_description
1 polymer ?
#
loop_
_entity_poly.entity_id
_entity_poly.type
_entity_poly.pdbx_seq_one_letter_code
_entity_poly.pdbx_strand_id
1 'polypeptide(L)'
;MPELDEKDFIHEEYSKDPYPFWIWFLVVVFVTALAWFGRSWYVTTVEKHTASSPFYQVTNREFSLFFWDNPQYMRAHVSSKTGYFPAFQYPSRVTVEPELADEYVEGPPEIIFLYHVWNRLVAHEFFPKTISVTDFRAFLKEAEEWQPQFWKAAPVGYVELYKDLGQKNGEDNLAVESVEVLPNVVRQAFQGWQNYFKQGKEINQVKPTHEQMQAFLIAHPHYGRSFWRNIVMDKYPNYLLMEEGNTSTQMPEKEVSPLLRVAFFRSESDS
;
A
#
# COMPACT_ATOMS: atom_id res chain seq x y z
N MET A 1 53.16 -21.74 62.40
CA MET A 1 52.18 -21.61 61.30
C MET A 1 51.91 -23.02 60.82
N PRO A 2 50.66 -23.52 60.86
CA PRO A 2 50.37 -24.85 60.36
C PRO A 2 50.43 -24.83 58.83
N GLU A 3 51.13 -25.79 58.23
CA GLU A 3 51.12 -26.06 56.79
C GLU A 3 49.75 -26.63 56.40
N LEU A 4 49.15 -26.06 55.35
CA LEU A 4 47.91 -26.55 54.76
C LEU A 4 48.23 -27.84 53.98
N ASP A 5 47.61 -28.95 54.36
CA ASP A 5 47.73 -30.26 53.72
C ASP A 5 46.90 -30.28 52.42
N GLU A 6 47.40 -30.90 51.35
CA GLU A 6 46.76 -30.94 50.01
C GLU A 6 45.37 -31.58 50.01
N LYS A 7 44.97 -32.20 51.12
CA LYS A 7 43.66 -32.82 51.33
C LYS A 7 42.54 -31.81 51.59
N ASP A 8 42.87 -30.55 51.89
CA ASP A 8 41.91 -29.45 52.07
C ASP A 8 41.57 -28.74 50.74
N PHE A 9 42.20 -29.12 49.63
CA PHE A 9 41.71 -28.75 48.31
C PHE A 9 40.48 -29.60 48.01
N ILE A 10 39.31 -29.07 48.39
CA ILE A 10 38.01 -29.52 47.92
C ILE A 10 38.14 -29.73 46.41
N HIS A 11 38.09 -30.98 45.97
CA HIS A 11 37.80 -31.28 44.59
C HIS A 11 36.39 -30.72 44.35
N GLU A 12 36.31 -29.50 43.82
CA GLU A 12 35.12 -29.04 43.14
C GLU A 12 34.96 -29.97 41.94
N GLU A 13 34.34 -31.13 42.19
CA GLU A 13 33.65 -31.89 41.17
C GLU A 13 32.62 -30.94 40.60
N TYR A 14 33.02 -30.18 39.58
CA TYR A 14 32.10 -29.55 38.67
C TYR A 14 31.14 -30.66 38.26
N SER A 15 29.91 -30.57 38.77
CA SER A 15 28.76 -31.33 38.32
C SER A 15 28.81 -31.34 36.79
N LYS A 16 29.37 -32.41 36.22
CA LYS A 16 29.46 -32.60 34.79
C LYS A 16 28.02 -32.77 34.34
N ASP A 17 27.46 -31.70 33.79
CA ASP A 17 26.12 -31.69 33.22
C ASP A 17 25.98 -32.97 32.37
N PRO A 18 25.07 -33.91 32.72
CA PRO A 18 25.12 -35.28 32.21
C PRO A 18 24.81 -35.38 30.71
N TYR A 19 24.42 -34.28 30.09
CA TYR A 19 24.13 -34.21 28.67
C TYR A 19 25.32 -33.61 27.91
N PRO A 20 25.99 -34.38 27.02
CA PRO A 20 27.05 -33.83 26.19
C PRO A 20 26.49 -32.67 25.35
N PHE A 21 27.26 -31.58 25.25
CA PHE A 21 26.96 -30.37 24.45
C PHE A 21 26.37 -30.68 23.06
N TRP A 22 26.77 -31.79 22.44
CA TRP A 22 26.25 -32.30 21.17
C TRP A 22 24.74 -32.54 21.14
N ILE A 23 24.11 -32.93 22.25
CA ILE A 23 22.66 -33.13 22.33
C ILE A 23 21.94 -31.80 22.17
N TRP A 24 22.40 -30.76 22.86
CA TRP A 24 21.84 -29.42 22.72
C TRP A 24 22.04 -28.85 21.31
N PHE A 25 23.21 -29.09 20.70
CA PHE A 25 23.46 -28.74 19.30
C PHE A 25 22.48 -29.43 18.35
N LEU A 26 22.25 -30.73 18.51
CA LEU A 26 21.28 -31.49 17.70
C LEU A 26 19.85 -30.97 17.89
N VAL A 27 19.45 -30.64 19.12
CA VAL A 27 18.13 -30.05 19.40
C VAL A 27 17.98 -28.71 18.69
N VAL A 28 18.98 -27.82 18.75
CA VAL A 28 18.92 -26.52 18.06
C VAL A 28 18.88 -26.70 16.54
N VAL A 29 19.70 -27.58 15.96
CA VAL A 29 19.67 -27.89 14.53
C VAL A 29 18.32 -28.46 14.12
N PHE A 30 17.74 -29.35 14.94
CA PHE A 30 16.44 -29.94 14.67
C PHE A 30 15.31 -28.90 14.74
N VAL A 31 15.29 -28.03 15.76
CA VAL A 31 14.30 -26.96 15.90
C VAL A 31 14.41 -25.94 14.77
N THR A 32 15.63 -25.53 14.41
CA THR A 32 15.86 -24.60 13.29
C THR A 32 15.48 -25.23 11.95
N ALA A 33 15.77 -26.51 11.73
CA ALA A 33 15.36 -27.25 10.54
C ALA A 33 13.83 -27.38 10.47
N LEU A 34 13.14 -27.69 11.58
CA LEU A 34 11.69 -27.72 11.66
C LEU A 34 11.08 -26.33 11.37
N ALA A 35 11.63 -25.28 11.95
CA ALA A 35 11.17 -23.91 11.70
C ALA A 35 11.37 -23.51 10.23
N TRP A 36 12.52 -23.86 9.63
CA TRP A 36 12.80 -23.59 8.22
C TRP A 36 11.89 -24.40 7.29
N PHE A 37 11.71 -25.70 7.55
CA PHE A 37 10.83 -26.56 6.77
C PHE A 37 9.36 -26.13 6.89
N GLY A 38 8.90 -25.82 8.11
CA GLY A 38 7.55 -25.32 8.35
C GLY A 38 7.29 -23.99 7.63
N ARG A 39 8.25 -23.06 7.69
CA ARG A 39 8.18 -21.80 6.94
C ARG A 39 8.19 -22.05 5.43
N SER A 40 9.11 -22.86 4.91
CA SER A 40 9.20 -23.16 3.48
C SER A 40 7.92 -23.82 2.97
N TRP A 41 7.39 -24.81 3.69
CA TRP A 41 6.15 -25.49 3.32
C TRP A 41 4.95 -24.53 3.34
N TYR A 42 4.86 -23.68 4.35
CA TYR A 42 3.82 -22.65 4.43
C TYR A 42 3.90 -21.70 3.24
N VAL A 43 5.07 -21.13 2.97
CA VAL A 43 5.31 -20.23 1.83
C VAL A 43 4.93 -20.91 0.52
N THR A 44 5.43 -22.12 0.24
CA THR A 44 5.11 -22.84 -1.00
C THR A 44 3.61 -23.17 -1.12
N THR A 45 2.94 -23.47 -0.01
CA THR A 45 1.50 -23.76 -0.02
C THR A 45 0.67 -22.50 -0.27
N VAL A 46 1.05 -21.38 0.35
CA VAL A 46 0.43 -20.07 0.10
C VAL A 46 0.68 -19.65 -1.33
N GLU A 47 1.92 -19.70 -1.82
CA GLU A 47 2.27 -19.40 -3.22
C GLU A 47 1.46 -20.25 -4.21
N LYS A 48 1.32 -21.55 -3.94
CA LYS A 48 0.53 -22.45 -4.81
C LYS A 48 -0.96 -22.08 -4.80
N HIS A 49 -1.51 -21.71 -3.64
CA HIS A 49 -2.89 -21.23 -3.54
C HIS A 49 -3.09 -19.88 -4.23
N THR A 50 -2.20 -18.92 -4.00
CA THR A 50 -2.18 -17.61 -4.64
C THR A 50 -2.06 -17.73 -6.15
N ALA A 51 -1.14 -18.57 -6.64
CA ALA A 51 -0.93 -18.79 -8.07
C ALA A 51 -2.13 -19.47 -8.75
N SER A 52 -2.91 -20.27 -8.02
CA SER A 52 -4.05 -21.02 -8.59
C SER A 52 -5.30 -20.18 -8.85
N SER A 53 -5.42 -18.99 -8.26
CA SER A 53 -6.62 -18.16 -8.34
C SER A 53 -6.29 -16.76 -8.84
N PRO A 54 -6.90 -16.29 -9.96
CA PRO A 54 -6.73 -14.93 -10.45
C PRO A 54 -7.05 -13.85 -9.41
N PHE A 55 -7.88 -14.18 -8.41
CA PHE A 55 -8.21 -13.27 -7.32
C PHE A 55 -7.00 -12.83 -6.49
N TYR A 56 -6.00 -13.69 -6.31
CA TYR A 56 -4.80 -13.35 -5.52
C TYR A 56 -3.62 -12.88 -6.38
N GLN A 57 -3.77 -12.88 -7.72
CA GLN A 57 -2.73 -12.44 -8.65
C GLN A 57 -2.73 -10.92 -8.80
N VAL A 58 -2.52 -10.22 -7.67
CA VAL A 58 -2.38 -8.76 -7.62
C VAL A 58 -1.00 -8.45 -7.07
N THR A 59 -0.22 -7.65 -7.78
CA THR A 59 1.14 -7.30 -7.36
C THR A 59 1.15 -6.21 -6.29
N ASN A 60 2.21 -6.12 -5.50
CA ASN A 60 2.37 -5.05 -4.50
C ASN A 60 2.33 -3.65 -5.14
N ARG A 61 2.87 -3.50 -6.35
CA ARG A 61 2.81 -2.27 -7.17
C ARG A 61 1.37 -1.89 -7.52
N GLU A 62 0.59 -2.82 -8.06
CA GLU A 62 -0.82 -2.58 -8.36
C GLU A 62 -1.62 -2.26 -7.09
N PHE A 63 -1.36 -3.01 -6.03
CA PHE A 63 -2.03 -2.81 -4.74
C PHE A 63 -1.70 -1.46 -4.09
N SER A 64 -0.49 -0.92 -4.34
CA SER A 64 -0.09 0.39 -3.85
C SER A 64 -1.03 1.51 -4.34
N LEU A 65 -1.52 1.42 -5.58
CA LEU A 65 -2.47 2.38 -6.17
C LEU A 65 -3.75 2.47 -5.35
N PHE A 66 -4.31 1.31 -5.00
CA PHE A 66 -5.51 1.23 -4.18
C PHE A 66 -5.29 1.85 -2.81
N PHE A 67 -4.12 1.62 -2.21
CA PHE A 67 -3.85 2.16 -0.89
C PHE A 67 -3.59 3.66 -0.86
N TRP A 68 -3.04 4.24 -1.92
CA TRP A 68 -2.92 5.70 -2.01
C TRP A 68 -4.29 6.39 -1.95
N ASP A 69 -5.30 5.75 -2.57
CA ASP A 69 -6.69 6.23 -2.55
C ASP A 69 -7.43 5.84 -1.27
N ASN A 70 -6.96 4.81 -0.58
CA ASN A 70 -7.61 4.24 0.60
C ASN A 70 -6.63 4.03 1.76
N PRO A 71 -5.99 5.11 2.26
CA PRO A 71 -4.97 5.00 3.29
C PRO A 71 -5.50 4.45 4.62
N GLN A 72 -6.80 4.48 4.85
CA GLN A 72 -7.43 3.87 6.02
C GLN A 72 -7.24 2.34 6.12
N TYR A 73 -6.87 1.68 5.01
CA TYR A 73 -6.54 0.25 5.00
C TYR A 73 -5.04 0.00 5.16
N MET A 74 -4.21 1.05 5.09
CA MET A 74 -2.81 1.03 5.51
C MET A 74 -2.77 1.11 7.04
N ARG A 75 -2.14 0.15 7.72
CA ARG A 75 -2.00 0.19 9.19
C ARG A 75 -0.93 1.23 9.59
N ALA A 76 -1.32 2.49 9.75
CA ALA A 76 -0.40 3.59 10.05
C ALA A 76 0.25 3.54 11.46
N HIS A 77 -0.27 2.74 12.40
CA HIS A 77 0.14 2.81 13.82
C HIS A 77 0.16 1.44 14.54
N VAL A 78 1.01 0.51 14.11
CA VAL A 78 1.34 -0.70 14.91
C VAL A 78 2.83 -0.75 15.20
N SER A 79 3.16 -0.90 16.49
CA SER A 79 4.53 -0.95 17.01
C SER A 79 5.29 -2.23 16.62
N SER A 80 4.57 -3.30 16.26
CA SER A 80 5.16 -4.52 15.68
C SER A 80 4.79 -4.65 14.19
N LYS A 81 5.80 -4.49 13.33
CA LYS A 81 5.71 -4.56 11.86
C LYS A 81 5.66 -6.00 11.34
N THR A 82 4.79 -6.82 11.91
CA THR A 82 4.37 -8.09 11.28
C THR A 82 3.03 -7.83 10.61
N GLY A 83 3.06 -6.99 9.57
CA GLY A 83 1.89 -6.69 8.76
C GLY A 83 1.56 -7.89 7.87
N TYR A 84 0.27 -8.08 7.57
CA TYR A 84 -0.13 -9.05 6.55
C TYR A 84 0.41 -8.71 5.17
N PHE A 85 0.75 -7.43 4.89
CA PHE A 85 1.41 -6.97 3.68
C PHE A 85 2.93 -6.75 3.90
N PRO A 86 3.78 -7.78 3.70
CA PRO A 86 5.20 -7.72 4.06
C PRO A 86 6.02 -6.74 3.21
N ALA A 87 5.62 -6.51 1.96
CA ALA A 87 6.30 -5.59 1.05
C ALA A 87 6.10 -4.11 1.42
N PHE A 88 5.14 -3.79 2.30
CA PHE A 88 4.87 -2.41 2.69
C PHE A 88 5.63 -2.09 3.98
N GLN A 89 6.63 -1.23 3.86
CA GLN A 89 7.44 -0.79 4.98
C GLN A 89 6.81 0.46 5.61
N TYR A 90 6.78 0.49 6.96
CA TYR A 90 6.21 1.59 7.77
C TYR A 90 7.22 2.35 8.67
N PRO A 91 8.52 2.49 8.37
CA PRO A 91 9.46 3.15 9.28
C PRO A 91 9.19 4.65 9.47
N SER A 92 8.68 5.34 8.45
CA SER A 92 8.33 6.77 8.54
C SER A 92 7.26 7.19 7.52
N ARG A 93 7.08 6.40 6.45
CA ARG A 93 6.12 6.58 5.36
C ARG A 93 5.65 5.18 4.92
N VAL A 94 4.49 5.10 4.27
CA VAL A 94 4.06 3.85 3.61
C VAL A 94 4.81 3.79 2.29
N THR A 95 5.79 2.91 2.16
CA THR A 95 6.52 2.70 0.90
C THR A 95 6.53 1.21 0.58
N VAL A 96 6.52 0.86 -0.69
CA VAL A 96 6.71 -0.53 -1.12
C VAL A 96 8.21 -0.77 -1.20
N GLU A 97 8.67 -1.89 -0.66
CA GLU A 97 10.04 -2.36 -0.88
C GLU A 97 10.24 -2.62 -2.38
N PRO A 98 11.12 -1.86 -3.08
CA PRO A 98 11.15 -1.87 -4.53
C PRO A 98 11.41 -3.26 -5.13
N GLU A 99 12.17 -4.10 -4.43
CA GLU A 99 12.49 -5.47 -4.84
C GLU A 99 11.27 -6.40 -4.83
N LEU A 100 10.29 -6.12 -3.97
CA LEU A 100 9.07 -6.92 -3.79
C LEU A 100 7.87 -6.34 -4.57
N ALA A 101 8.06 -5.23 -5.29
CA ALA A 101 6.97 -4.49 -5.93
C ALA A 101 6.20 -5.32 -6.96
N ASP A 102 6.88 -6.20 -7.69
CA ASP A 102 6.29 -7.06 -8.71
C ASP A 102 5.90 -8.45 -8.16
N GLU A 103 6.08 -8.72 -6.86
CA GLU A 103 5.59 -9.93 -6.20
C GLU A 103 4.10 -9.82 -5.87
N TYR A 104 3.43 -10.98 -5.77
CA TYR A 104 2.02 -11.00 -5.39
C TYR A 104 1.82 -10.58 -3.95
N VAL A 105 0.72 -9.88 -3.74
CA VAL A 105 0.34 -9.36 -2.45
C VAL A 105 -0.12 -10.50 -1.55
N GLU A 106 0.54 -10.67 -0.42
CA GLU A 106 0.05 -11.51 0.66
C GLU A 106 -0.86 -10.63 1.52
N GLY A 107 -2.16 -10.94 1.65
CA GLY A 107 -3.08 -10.07 2.38
C GLY A 107 -4.41 -10.72 2.69
N PRO A 108 -5.20 -10.17 3.63
CA PRO A 108 -6.52 -10.70 3.95
C PRO A 108 -7.42 -10.67 2.71
N PRO A 109 -8.15 -11.75 2.41
CA PRO A 109 -9.04 -11.82 1.25
C PRO A 109 -10.05 -10.66 1.17
N GLU A 110 -10.48 -10.13 2.32
CA GLU A 110 -11.42 -9.02 2.39
C GLU A 110 -10.81 -7.74 1.81
N ILE A 111 -9.53 -7.46 2.06
CA ILE A 111 -8.86 -6.26 1.51
C ILE A 111 -8.55 -6.46 0.03
N ILE A 112 -8.18 -7.67 -0.38
CA ILE A 112 -7.99 -8.00 -1.80
C ILE A 112 -9.32 -7.90 -2.56
N PHE A 113 -10.43 -8.29 -1.93
CA PHE A 113 -11.77 -8.09 -2.49
C PHE A 113 -12.07 -6.59 -2.67
N LEU A 114 -11.75 -5.75 -1.68
CA LEU A 114 -11.91 -4.29 -1.79
C LEU A 114 -11.08 -3.71 -2.95
N TYR A 115 -9.84 -4.19 -3.13
CA TYR A 115 -9.01 -3.83 -4.27
C TYR A 115 -9.72 -4.17 -5.59
N HIS A 116 -10.25 -5.38 -5.74
CA HIS A 116 -10.93 -5.80 -6.98
C HIS A 116 -12.18 -5.00 -7.26
N VAL A 117 -12.96 -4.66 -6.22
CA VAL A 117 -14.11 -3.75 -6.36
C VAL A 117 -13.64 -2.38 -6.83
N TRP A 118 -12.66 -1.79 -6.17
CA TRP A 118 -12.11 -0.48 -6.53
C TRP A 118 -11.58 -0.48 -7.97
N ASN A 119 -10.80 -1.50 -8.32
CA ASN A 119 -10.21 -1.66 -9.64
C ASN A 119 -11.29 -1.73 -10.72
N ARG A 120 -12.33 -2.54 -10.48
CA ARG A 120 -13.44 -2.72 -11.41
C ARG A 120 -14.30 -1.47 -11.57
N LEU A 121 -14.59 -0.76 -10.48
CA LEU A 121 -15.59 0.30 -10.47
C LEU A 121 -15.02 1.69 -10.77
N VAL A 122 -13.85 2.02 -10.20
CA VAL A 122 -13.39 3.41 -10.15
C VAL A 122 -11.93 3.61 -10.57
N ALA A 123 -11.08 2.58 -10.58
CA ALA A 123 -9.67 2.78 -10.96
C ALA A 123 -9.47 3.26 -12.40
N HIS A 124 -10.43 3.02 -13.29
CA HIS A 124 -10.40 3.51 -14.67
C HIS A 124 -10.92 4.96 -14.81
N GLU A 125 -11.53 5.52 -13.77
CA GLU A 125 -11.95 6.92 -13.74
C GLU A 125 -10.75 7.81 -13.41
N PHE A 126 -10.01 8.18 -14.45
CA PHE A 126 -8.85 9.05 -14.34
C PHE A 126 -9.26 10.52 -14.48
N PHE A 127 -8.81 11.35 -13.55
CA PHE A 127 -8.98 12.81 -13.58
C PHE A 127 -7.65 13.43 -14.00
N PRO A 128 -7.42 13.77 -15.28
CA PRO A 128 -6.12 14.24 -15.73
C PRO A 128 -5.72 15.52 -15.00
N LYS A 129 -4.55 15.49 -14.36
CA LYS A 129 -3.93 16.66 -13.71
C LYS A 129 -2.62 17.01 -14.37
N THR A 130 -2.21 18.26 -14.26
CA THR A 130 -0.86 18.71 -14.60
C THR A 130 0.17 17.94 -13.77
N ILE A 131 1.23 17.47 -14.43
CA ILE A 131 2.34 16.74 -13.80
C ILE A 131 3.61 17.53 -14.07
N SER A 132 4.04 18.38 -13.13
CA SER A 132 5.31 19.09 -13.29
C SER A 132 6.48 18.12 -13.14
N VAL A 133 7.55 18.34 -13.92
CA VAL A 133 8.78 17.54 -13.82
C VAL A 133 9.36 17.59 -12.40
N THR A 134 9.30 18.74 -11.73
CA THR A 134 9.78 18.89 -10.34
C THR A 134 9.04 17.94 -9.38
N ASP A 135 7.71 17.92 -9.45
CA ASP A 135 6.89 17.05 -8.60
C ASP A 135 7.07 15.58 -8.96
N PHE A 136 7.19 15.28 -10.25
CA PHE A 136 7.40 13.92 -10.73
C PHE A 136 8.74 13.34 -10.27
N ARG A 137 9.81 14.13 -10.25
CA ARG A 137 11.10 13.73 -9.68
C ARG A 137 11.00 13.47 -8.18
N ALA A 138 10.24 14.29 -7.44
CA ALA A 138 10.00 14.08 -6.02
C ALA A 138 9.22 12.77 -5.76
N PHE A 139 8.19 12.50 -6.57
CA PHE A 139 7.46 11.24 -6.56
C PHE A 139 8.40 10.05 -6.73
N LEU A 140 9.24 10.04 -7.77
CA LEU A 140 10.14 8.92 -8.04
C LEU A 140 11.22 8.73 -6.97
N LYS A 141 11.60 9.79 -6.27
CA LYS A 141 12.54 9.72 -5.14
C LYS A 141 11.89 9.09 -3.91
N GLU A 142 10.58 9.26 -3.72
CA GLU A 142 9.87 8.78 -2.53
C GLU A 142 9.21 7.42 -2.75
N ALA A 143 8.76 7.14 -3.96
CA ALA A 143 8.12 5.91 -4.39
C ALA A 143 9.04 5.19 -5.39
N GLU A 144 10.19 4.74 -4.89
CA GLU A 144 11.25 4.14 -5.70
C GLU A 144 10.78 2.93 -6.49
N GLU A 145 9.76 2.21 -6.01
CA GLU A 145 9.19 1.08 -6.72
C GLU A 145 8.78 1.47 -8.15
N TRP A 146 8.34 2.71 -8.39
CA TRP A 146 7.93 3.21 -9.71
C TRP A 146 9.09 3.59 -10.63
N GLN A 147 10.34 3.54 -10.17
CA GLN A 147 11.49 3.76 -11.04
C GLN A 147 11.68 2.55 -11.98
N PRO A 148 12.04 2.78 -13.26
CA PRO A 148 12.19 1.69 -14.22
C PRO A 148 13.21 0.62 -13.83
N GLN A 149 14.23 0.96 -13.02
CA GLN A 149 15.22 0.00 -12.54
C GLN A 149 14.63 -1.10 -11.64
N PHE A 150 13.49 -0.83 -10.99
CA PHE A 150 12.77 -1.77 -10.13
C PHE A 150 11.49 -2.32 -10.77
N TRP A 151 11.24 -2.00 -12.04
CA TRP A 151 10.05 -2.43 -12.76
C TRP A 151 10.45 -3.13 -14.06
N LYS A 152 10.58 -4.45 -14.02
CA LYS A 152 11.12 -5.25 -15.14
C LYS A 152 10.27 -5.13 -16.41
N ALA A 153 8.97 -4.90 -16.26
CA ALA A 153 8.00 -4.76 -17.34
C ALA A 153 7.70 -3.30 -17.72
N ALA A 154 8.53 -2.33 -17.27
CA ALA A 154 8.31 -0.92 -17.53
C ALA A 154 8.25 -0.56 -19.03
N PRO A 155 7.34 0.36 -19.41
CA PRO A 155 7.32 1.13 -20.64
C PRO A 155 8.67 1.37 -21.30
N VAL A 156 8.94 0.99 -22.56
CA VAL A 156 10.19 1.46 -23.21
C VAL A 156 10.23 2.99 -23.25
N GLY A 157 9.12 3.64 -23.64
CA GLY A 157 9.00 5.09 -23.62
C GLY A 157 9.11 5.69 -22.21
N TYR A 158 8.65 4.96 -21.18
CA TYR A 158 8.79 5.39 -19.78
C TYR A 158 10.24 5.31 -19.28
N VAL A 159 10.97 4.26 -19.67
CA VAL A 159 12.40 4.10 -19.38
C VAL A 159 13.21 5.23 -20.01
N GLU A 160 12.88 5.60 -21.26
CA GLU A 160 13.53 6.72 -21.97
C GLU A 160 13.20 8.06 -21.30
N LEU A 161 11.92 8.32 -21.02
CA LEU A 161 11.49 9.51 -20.27
C LEU A 161 12.28 9.65 -18.96
N TYR A 162 12.39 8.57 -18.18
CA TYR A 162 13.11 8.58 -16.90
C TYR A 162 14.59 8.98 -17.03
N LYS A 163 15.28 8.54 -18.09
CA LYS A 163 16.67 8.93 -18.36
C LYS A 163 16.80 10.41 -18.70
N ASP A 164 15.84 10.93 -19.45
CA ASP A 164 15.83 12.33 -19.90
C ASP A 164 15.26 13.29 -18.87
N LEU A 165 14.61 12.77 -17.81
CA LEU A 165 13.99 13.57 -16.76
C LEU A 165 14.97 14.59 -16.18
N GLY A 166 16.27 14.28 -16.05
CA GLY A 166 17.28 15.19 -15.50
C GLY A 166 17.56 16.43 -16.37
N GLN A 167 17.23 16.36 -17.66
CA GLN A 167 17.49 17.45 -18.63
C GLN A 167 16.26 18.32 -18.89
N LYS A 168 15.05 17.85 -18.56
CA LYS A 168 13.80 18.60 -18.71
C LYS A 168 13.70 19.78 -17.73
N ASN A 169 12.96 20.81 -18.10
CA ASN A 169 12.69 21.95 -17.23
C ASN A 169 11.70 21.51 -16.12
N GLY A 170 11.86 22.03 -14.91
CA GLY A 170 11.05 21.66 -13.75
C GLY A 170 9.56 21.98 -13.90
N GLU A 171 9.23 22.99 -14.70
CA GLU A 171 7.86 23.44 -14.97
C GLU A 171 7.20 22.74 -16.17
N ASP A 172 7.93 21.89 -16.90
CA ASP A 172 7.36 21.17 -18.04
C ASP A 172 6.23 20.24 -17.56
N ASN A 173 5.11 20.25 -18.27
CA ASN A 173 3.96 19.42 -17.94
C ASN A 173 4.06 18.05 -18.63
N LEU A 174 4.40 17.01 -17.87
CA LEU A 174 4.47 15.63 -18.32
C LEU A 174 3.09 15.01 -18.61
N ALA A 175 1.99 15.64 -18.20
CA ALA A 175 0.65 15.14 -18.51
C ALA A 175 0.32 15.17 -20.01
N VAL A 176 1.08 15.93 -20.82
CA VAL A 176 0.89 16.00 -22.27
C VAL A 176 1.55 14.85 -23.03
N GLU A 177 2.43 14.09 -22.36
CA GLU A 177 3.12 12.94 -22.96
C GLU A 177 2.07 11.88 -23.37
N SER A 178 2.42 10.99 -24.30
CA SER A 178 1.52 9.91 -24.69
C SER A 178 1.43 8.80 -23.63
N VAL A 179 0.49 7.86 -23.78
CA VAL A 179 0.34 6.73 -22.84
C VAL A 179 1.51 5.75 -22.97
N GLU A 180 2.17 5.69 -24.12
CA GLU A 180 3.37 4.88 -24.36
C GLU A 180 4.60 5.43 -23.63
N VAL A 181 4.66 6.75 -23.46
CA VAL A 181 5.76 7.47 -22.79
C VAL A 181 5.50 7.59 -21.29
N LEU A 182 4.30 8.03 -20.90
CA LEU A 182 3.86 8.11 -19.50
C LEU A 182 2.55 7.34 -19.33
N PRO A 183 2.61 6.04 -18.99
CA PRO A 183 1.44 5.18 -18.87
C PRO A 183 0.44 5.66 -17.82
N ASN A 184 -0.84 5.37 -18.04
CA ASN A 184 -1.92 5.76 -17.12
C ASN A 184 -1.69 5.24 -15.69
N VAL A 185 -1.15 4.03 -15.55
CA VAL A 185 -0.82 3.45 -14.24
C VAL A 185 0.19 4.31 -13.47
N VAL A 186 1.18 4.90 -14.16
CA VAL A 186 2.18 5.79 -13.55
C VAL A 186 1.54 7.14 -13.20
N ARG A 187 0.65 7.65 -14.06
CA ARG A 187 -0.10 8.89 -13.78
C ARG A 187 -1.00 8.74 -12.56
N GLN A 188 -1.67 7.60 -12.44
CA GLN A 188 -2.51 7.24 -11.29
C GLN A 188 -1.66 7.11 -10.03
N ALA A 189 -0.50 6.45 -10.10
CA ALA A 189 0.44 6.36 -8.98
C ALA A 189 0.89 7.75 -8.51
N PHE A 190 1.29 8.61 -9.45
CA PHE A 190 1.70 9.97 -9.16
C PHE A 190 0.57 10.78 -8.50
N GLN A 191 -0.66 10.68 -9.01
CA GLN A 191 -1.80 11.36 -8.41
C GLN A 191 -2.11 10.81 -7.01
N GLY A 192 -2.11 9.49 -6.82
CA GLY A 192 -2.28 8.87 -5.50
C GLY A 192 -1.24 9.38 -4.50
N TRP A 193 0.04 9.37 -4.89
CA TRP A 193 1.14 9.93 -4.10
C TRP A 193 0.91 11.41 -3.77
N GLN A 194 0.52 12.23 -4.75
CA GLN A 194 0.26 13.65 -4.53
C GLN A 194 -0.90 13.88 -3.55
N ASN A 195 -1.98 13.11 -3.67
CA ASN A 195 -3.12 13.16 -2.77
C ASN A 195 -2.72 12.81 -1.33
N TYR A 196 -1.93 11.74 -1.17
CA TYR A 196 -1.52 11.25 0.15
C TYR A 196 -0.48 12.17 0.82
N PHE A 197 0.58 12.56 0.12
CA PHE A 197 1.71 13.26 0.73
C PHE A 197 1.62 14.79 0.66
N LYS A 198 0.91 15.35 -0.32
CA LYS A 198 0.86 16.81 -0.54
C LYS A 198 -0.51 17.43 -0.29
N GLN A 199 -1.59 16.77 -0.72
CA GLN A 199 -2.93 17.35 -0.75
C GLN A 199 -3.88 16.82 0.34
N GLY A 200 -3.39 15.97 1.25
CA GLY A 200 -4.23 15.33 2.26
C GLY A 200 -4.97 16.31 3.18
N LYS A 201 -4.36 17.47 3.46
CA LYS A 201 -4.99 18.52 4.28
C LYS A 201 -6.14 19.19 3.53
N GLU A 202 -5.92 19.55 2.29
CA GLU A 202 -6.86 20.20 1.38
C GLU A 202 -8.05 19.28 1.14
N ILE A 203 -7.81 18.01 0.79
CA ILE A 203 -8.84 16.98 0.61
C ILE A 203 -9.72 16.89 1.85
N ASN A 204 -9.13 16.86 3.05
CA ASN A 204 -9.90 16.74 4.29
C ASN A 204 -10.76 17.97 4.61
N GLN A 205 -10.43 19.14 4.04
CA GLN A 205 -11.20 20.39 4.20
C GLN A 205 -12.36 20.52 3.21
N VAL A 206 -12.44 19.65 2.20
CA VAL A 206 -13.51 19.66 1.21
C VAL A 206 -14.87 19.37 1.86
N LYS A 207 -15.82 20.28 1.64
CA LYS A 207 -17.20 20.21 2.16
C LYS A 207 -18.18 20.45 1.02
N PRO A 208 -18.51 19.40 0.23
CA PRO A 208 -19.41 19.55 -0.91
C PRO A 208 -20.84 19.84 -0.43
N THR A 209 -21.60 20.58 -1.23
CA THR A 209 -23.06 20.64 -1.09
C THR A 209 -23.72 19.41 -1.71
N HIS A 210 -24.98 19.15 -1.36
CA HIS A 210 -25.73 18.07 -2.00
C HIS A 210 -25.85 18.27 -3.52
N GLU A 211 -26.03 19.51 -3.98
CA GLU A 211 -26.07 19.85 -5.40
C GLU A 211 -24.75 19.52 -6.13
N GLN A 212 -23.61 19.95 -5.57
CA GLN A 212 -22.29 19.64 -6.13
C GLN A 212 -22.05 18.13 -6.20
N MET A 213 -22.39 17.41 -5.13
CA MET A 213 -22.25 15.96 -5.10
C MET A 213 -23.18 15.28 -6.10
N GLN A 214 -24.41 15.76 -6.27
CA GLN A 214 -25.33 15.21 -7.26
C GLN A 214 -24.80 15.42 -8.67
N ALA A 215 -24.26 16.60 -8.99
CA ALA A 215 -23.62 16.87 -10.28
C ALA A 215 -22.42 15.94 -10.52
N PHE A 216 -21.56 15.76 -9.52
CA PHE A 216 -20.45 14.82 -9.56
C PHE A 216 -20.93 13.38 -9.83
N LEU A 217 -21.94 12.91 -9.10
CA LEU A 217 -22.46 11.53 -9.24
C LEU A 217 -23.17 11.28 -10.59
N ILE A 218 -23.68 12.33 -11.24
CA ILE A 218 -24.20 12.22 -12.61
C ILE A 218 -23.06 11.96 -13.60
N ALA A 219 -21.93 12.66 -13.45
CA ALA A 219 -20.74 12.46 -14.28
C ALA A 219 -19.98 11.17 -13.93
N HIS A 220 -20.02 10.76 -12.66
CA HIS A 220 -19.23 9.66 -12.08
C HIS A 220 -20.12 8.66 -11.32
N PRO A 221 -21.01 7.94 -12.02
CA PRO A 221 -22.05 7.13 -11.38
C PRO A 221 -21.51 5.94 -10.57
N HIS A 222 -20.28 5.46 -10.84
CA HIS A 222 -19.70 4.33 -10.11
C HIS A 222 -19.36 4.65 -8.65
N TYR A 223 -19.34 5.93 -8.27
CA TYR A 223 -19.26 6.33 -6.86
C TYR A 223 -20.61 6.29 -6.13
N GLY A 224 -21.71 6.02 -6.83
CA GLY A 224 -23.06 6.02 -6.25
C GLY A 224 -23.26 5.01 -5.11
N ARG A 225 -24.21 5.33 -4.22
CA ARG A 225 -24.55 4.50 -3.04
C ARG A 225 -24.84 3.05 -3.39
N SER A 226 -25.50 2.80 -4.52
CA SER A 226 -25.89 1.45 -4.99
C SER A 226 -24.69 0.51 -5.14
N PHE A 227 -23.53 1.01 -5.53
CA PHE A 227 -22.33 0.22 -5.73
C PHE A 227 -21.56 -0.04 -4.42
N TRP A 228 -21.56 0.96 -3.52
CA TRP A 228 -20.68 0.96 -2.36
C TRP A 228 -21.36 0.65 -1.03
N ARG A 229 -22.69 0.72 -0.94
CA ARG A 229 -23.43 0.58 0.33
C ARG A 229 -22.97 -0.64 1.13
N ASN A 230 -22.94 -1.83 0.53
CA ASN A 230 -22.58 -3.06 1.24
C ASN A 230 -21.10 -3.16 1.62
N ILE A 231 -20.27 -2.27 1.06
CA ILE A 231 -18.82 -2.27 1.22
C ILE A 231 -18.41 -1.27 2.31
N VAL A 232 -19.08 -0.12 2.34
CA VAL A 232 -18.73 0.97 3.27
C VAL A 232 -19.68 1.06 4.46
N MET A 233 -20.82 0.36 4.48
CA MET A 233 -21.86 0.53 5.52
C MET A 233 -21.38 0.34 6.95
N ASP A 234 -20.40 -0.54 7.19
CA ASP A 234 -19.89 -0.79 8.54
C ASP A 234 -19.17 0.45 9.12
N LYS A 235 -18.50 1.22 8.27
CA LYS A 235 -17.78 2.45 8.67
C LYS A 235 -18.55 3.73 8.35
N TYR A 236 -19.38 3.71 7.32
CA TYR A 236 -20.13 4.84 6.76
C TYR A 236 -21.58 4.41 6.44
N PRO A 237 -22.42 4.14 7.46
CA PRO A 237 -23.79 3.66 7.25
C PRO A 237 -24.66 4.66 6.46
N ASN A 238 -24.36 5.95 6.59
CA ASN A 238 -25.08 7.04 5.95
C ASN A 238 -24.48 7.47 4.61
N TYR A 239 -23.57 6.68 4.02
CA TYR A 239 -22.91 7.00 2.76
C TYR A 239 -23.90 7.43 1.66
N LEU A 240 -23.90 8.70 1.26
CA LEU A 240 -24.85 9.24 0.27
C LEU A 240 -26.33 8.93 0.61
N LEU A 241 -26.71 8.98 1.88
CA LEU A 241 -28.11 8.74 2.28
C LEU A 241 -29.04 9.89 1.83
N MET A 242 -28.50 11.09 1.58
CA MET A 242 -29.18 12.24 0.94
C MET A 242 -30.66 12.36 1.35
N GLU A 243 -30.90 12.78 2.59
CA GLU A 243 -32.27 13.02 3.05
C GLU A 243 -32.93 14.13 2.22
N GLU A 244 -34.19 13.95 1.84
CA GLU A 244 -34.94 14.93 1.04
C GLU A 244 -35.16 16.22 1.84
N GLY A 245 -34.37 17.26 1.55
CA GLY A 245 -34.53 18.57 2.19
C GLY A 245 -33.32 19.47 2.02
N ASN A 246 -33.46 20.52 1.21
CA ASN A 246 -32.50 21.60 0.94
C ASN A 246 -31.13 21.17 0.37
N THR A 247 -31.08 21.09 -0.97
CA THR A 247 -29.91 20.72 -1.80
C THR A 247 -28.72 21.70 -1.71
N SER A 248 -28.94 22.91 -1.17
CA SER A 248 -27.89 23.92 -1.00
C SER A 248 -27.10 23.78 0.32
N THR A 249 -27.50 22.85 1.19
CA THR A 249 -26.80 22.61 2.45
C THR A 249 -25.54 21.76 2.24
N GLN A 250 -24.49 22.06 3.01
CA GLN A 250 -23.29 21.23 3.07
C GLN A 250 -23.66 19.81 3.49
N MET A 251 -23.09 18.83 2.80
CA MET A 251 -23.30 17.43 3.15
C MET A 251 -22.71 17.12 4.53
N PRO A 252 -23.40 16.35 5.38
CA PRO A 252 -22.81 15.88 6.63
C PRO A 252 -21.59 15.01 6.36
N GLU A 253 -20.52 15.18 7.16
CA GLU A 253 -19.26 14.43 6.97
C GLU A 253 -19.46 12.90 6.98
N LYS A 254 -20.44 12.41 7.76
CA LYS A 254 -20.83 11.00 7.86
C LYS A 254 -21.40 10.41 6.56
N GLU A 255 -21.78 11.25 5.60
CA GLU A 255 -22.31 10.82 4.30
C GLU A 255 -21.24 10.80 3.20
N VAL A 256 -20.08 11.41 3.45
CA VAL A 256 -18.99 11.55 2.49
C VAL A 256 -17.80 10.70 2.93
N SER A 257 -17.66 9.52 2.33
CA SER A 257 -16.52 8.63 2.59
C SER A 257 -15.20 9.24 2.11
N PRO A 258 -14.03 8.81 2.64
CA PRO A 258 -12.73 9.27 2.17
C PRO A 258 -12.52 9.08 0.67
N LEU A 259 -12.91 7.91 0.14
CA LEU A 259 -12.85 7.61 -1.30
C LEU A 259 -13.63 8.65 -2.12
N LEU A 260 -14.86 8.95 -1.71
CA LEU A 260 -15.71 9.91 -2.40
C LEU A 260 -15.15 11.33 -2.30
N ARG A 261 -14.59 11.70 -1.15
CA ARG A 261 -13.98 13.02 -0.92
C ARG A 261 -12.76 13.24 -1.81
N VAL A 262 -11.89 12.23 -1.92
CA VAL A 262 -10.71 12.26 -2.79
C VAL A 262 -11.15 12.40 -4.26
N ALA A 263 -12.12 11.61 -4.70
CA ALA A 263 -12.61 11.66 -6.07
C ALA A 263 -13.24 13.01 -6.41
N PHE A 264 -14.09 13.54 -5.52
CA PHE A 264 -14.70 14.86 -5.69
C PHE A 264 -13.65 15.99 -5.67
N PHE A 265 -12.65 15.92 -4.78
CA PHE A 265 -11.54 16.89 -4.81
C PHE A 265 -10.79 16.86 -6.14
N ARG A 266 -10.54 15.67 -6.69
CA ARG A 266 -9.87 15.50 -7.99
C ARG A 266 -10.67 16.12 -9.12
N SER A 267 -12.00 15.97 -9.14
CA SER A 267 -12.85 16.52 -10.21
C SER A 267 -12.91 18.05 -10.18
N GLU A 268 -12.91 18.66 -8.99
CA GLU A 268 -13.04 20.12 -8.84
C GLU A 268 -11.73 20.88 -9.10
N SER A 269 -10.57 20.23 -8.90
CA SER A 269 -9.27 20.90 -8.95
C SER A 269 -8.86 21.43 -10.34
N ASP A 270 -9.60 21.09 -11.40
CA ASP A 270 -9.33 21.51 -12.79
C ASP A 270 -10.58 22.13 -13.46
N SER A 271 -11.57 22.60 -12.68
CA SER A 271 -12.67 23.46 -13.15
C SER A 271 -12.33 24.94 -13.09
#